data_AF-A0A933GL03-F1
#
_entry.id   AF-A0A933GL03-F1
#
_cell.length_a   1.000
_cell.length_b   1.000
_cell.length_c   1.000
_cell.angle_alpha   90.00
_cell.angle_beta   90.00
_cell.angle_gamma   90.00
#
_symmetry.space_group_name_H-M   'P 1'
#
loop_
_entity.id
_entity.type
_entity.pdbx_description
1 polymer ?
#
loop_
_entity_poly.entity_id
_entity_poly.type
_entity_poly.pdbx_seq_one_letter_code
_entity_poly.pdbx_strand_id
1 'polypeptide(L)' 'IVIADKEGSEKLAAVDFVLVAWKRVPNNELYKELFGKVPELNILGDAKDPRTCWYGVHEAASIALGL' A
#
# COMPACT_ATOMS: atom_id res chain seq x y z
N ILE A 1 -4.28 -12.69 22.33
CA ILE A 1 -4.16 -11.25 21.95
C ILE A 1 -4.97 -10.43 22.95
N VAL A 2 -4.50 -9.24 23.35
CA VAL A 2 -5.32 -8.33 24.18
C VAL A 2 -6.23 -7.53 23.24
N ILE A 3 -7.53 -7.61 23.46
CA ILE A 3 -8.54 -6.85 22.75
C ILE A 3 -9.03 -5.76 23.71
N ALA A 4 -8.84 -4.50 23.35
CA ALA A 4 -9.45 -3.37 24.04
C ALA A 4 -10.75 -3.00 23.32
N ASP A 5 -11.85 -2.83 24.07
CA ASP A 5 -13.10 -2.31 23.52
C ASP A 5 -13.11 -0.77 23.46
N LYS A 6 -14.21 -0.20 22.96
CA LYS A 6 -14.37 1.25 22.82
C LYS A 6 -14.41 2.00 24.16
N GLU A 7 -14.62 1.29 25.26
CA GLU A 7 -14.69 1.82 26.62
C GLU A 7 -13.34 1.69 27.34
N GLY A 8 -12.33 1.13 26.67
CA GLY A 8 -10.99 0.93 27.21
C GLY A 8 -10.87 -0.30 28.10
N SER A 9 -11.87 -1.19 28.12
CA SER A 9 -11.79 -2.45 28.85
C SER A 9 -10.96 -3.46 28.06
N GLU A 10 -9.96 -4.05 28.70
CA GLU A 10 -9.06 -5.02 28.09
C GLU A 10 -9.49 -6.45 28.40
N LYS A 11 -9.47 -7.31 27.37
CA LYS A 11 -9.74 -8.75 27.51
C LYS A 11 -8.68 -9.57 26.81
N LEU A 12 -8.28 -10.67 27.45
CA LEU A 12 -7.42 -11.66 26.81
C LEU A 12 -8.27 -12.56 25.91
N ALA A 13 -8.04 -12.52 24.60
CA ALA A 13 -8.65 -13.45 23.66
C ALA A 13 -7.73 -14.65 23.42
N ALA A 14 -8.24 -15.84 23.74
CA ALA A 14 -7.66 -17.11 23.36
C ALA A 14 -8.03 -17.41 21.90
N VAL A 15 -7.02 -17.35 21.02
CA VAL A 15 -7.15 -17.62 19.59
C VAL A 15 -5.98 -18.46 19.14
N ASP A 16 -6.21 -19.40 18.23
CA ASP A 16 -5.16 -20.25 17.68
C ASP A 16 -4.27 -19.49 16.68
N PHE A 17 -4.87 -18.53 15.96
CA PHE A 17 -4.19 -17.75 14.93
C PHE A 17 -4.61 -16.28 14.94
N VAL A 18 -3.69 -15.42 14.53
CA VAL A 18 -3.94 -13.98 14.32
C VAL A 18 -3.52 -13.61 12.90
N LEU A 19 -4.47 -13.16 12.08
CA LEU A 19 -4.19 -12.59 10.76
C LEU A 19 -4.04 -11.08 10.86
N VAL A 20 -2.87 -10.56 10.50
CA VAL A 20 -2.60 -9.12 10.48
C VAL A 20 -2.87 -8.57 9.07
N ALA A 21 -4.03 -7.92 8.90
CA ALA A 21 -4.45 -7.29 7.64
C ALA A 21 -4.71 -5.78 7.85
N TRP A 22 -3.72 -5.06 8.37
CA TRP A 22 -3.89 -3.68 8.84
C TRP A 22 -3.63 -2.61 7.78
N LYS A 23 -2.52 -2.72 7.04
CA LYS A 23 -2.11 -1.71 6.06
C LYS A 23 -1.32 -2.34 4.91
N ARG A 24 -1.28 -1.62 3.79
CA ARG A 24 -0.39 -1.91 2.67
C ARG A 24 0.76 -0.91 2.66
N VAL A 25 1.96 -1.39 2.36
CA VAL A 25 3.16 -0.57 2.25
C VAL A 25 3.56 -0.53 0.78
N PRO A 26 3.86 0.64 0.19
CA PRO A 26 4.30 0.69 -1.19
C PRO A 26 5.60 -0.09 -1.39
N ASN A 27 5.68 -0.89 -2.44
CA ASN A 27 6.90 -1.57 -2.85
C ASN A 27 7.56 -0.79 -3.99
N ASN A 28 8.55 0.04 -3.66
CA ASN A 28 9.16 0.98 -4.60
C ASN A 28 10.70 1.02 -4.57
N GLU A 29 11.34 -0.03 -4.06
CA GLU A 29 12.81 -0.06 -3.98
C GLU A 29 13.47 0.03 -5.37
N LEU A 30 12.96 -0.70 -6.36
CA LEU A 30 13.48 -0.62 -7.73
C LEU A 30 13.37 0.80 -8.32
N TYR A 31 12.28 1.51 -8.05
CA TYR A 31 12.12 2.89 -8.50
C TYR A 31 13.18 3.79 -7.86
N LYS A 32 13.42 3.67 -6.54
CA LYS A 32 14.46 4.43 -5.85
C LYS A 32 15.85 4.14 -6.42
N GLU A 33 16.14 2.88 -6.73
CA GLU A 33 17.42 2.47 -7.30
C GLU A 33 17.64 3.02 -8.71
N LEU A 34 16.60 3.21 -9.51
CA LEU A 34 16.67 3.72 -10.88
C LEU A 34 16.57 5.25 -10.97
N PHE A 35 16.19 5.93 -9.88
CA PHE A 35 16.00 7.37 -9.87
C PHE A 35 17.25 8.11 -10.32
N GLY A 36 17.12 8.94 -11.37
CA GLY A 36 18.22 9.70 -11.96
C GLY A 36 19.20 8.89 -12.84
N LYS A 37 18.98 7.58 -13.04
CA LYS A 37 19.82 6.70 -13.87
C LYS A 37 19.30 6.47 -15.29
N VAL A 38 18.06 6.89 -15.56
CA VAL A 38 17.40 6.73 -16.85
C VAL A 38 16.77 8.04 -17.29
N PRO A 39 16.62 8.30 -18.60
CA PRO A 39 16.01 9.54 -19.11
C PRO A 39 14.58 9.77 -18.62
N GLU A 40 13.80 8.70 -18.49
CA GLU A 40 12.42 8.74 -18.03
C GLU A 40 12.14 7.59 -17.06
N LEU A 41 11.50 7.90 -15.94
CA LEU A 41 11.15 6.93 -14.91
C LEU A 41 9.78 7.29 -14.33
N ASN A 42 8.88 6.30 -14.31
CA ASN A 42 7.53 6.46 -13.79
C ASN A 42 7.26 5.49 -12.63
N ILE A 43 6.44 5.92 -11.68
CA ILE A 43 5.89 5.07 -10.63
C ILE A 43 4.37 5.26 -10.55
N LEU A 44 3.64 4.17 -10.46
CA LEU A 44 2.17 4.15 -10.52
C LEU A 44 1.57 3.02 -9.68
N GLY A 45 0.30 3.15 -9.37
CA GLY A 45 -0.45 2.16 -8.60
C GLY A 45 0.08 1.97 -7.18
N ASP A 46 -0.03 0.75 -6.67
CA ASP A 46 0.32 0.43 -5.27
C ASP A 46 1.81 0.59 -4.96
N ALA A 47 2.70 0.57 -5.96
CA ALA A 47 4.11 0.90 -5.78
C ALA A 47 4.31 2.38 -5.41
N LYS A 48 3.44 3.27 -5.90
CA LYS A 48 3.44 4.70 -5.54
C LYS A 48 2.67 4.95 -4.26
N ASP A 49 1.41 4.52 -4.23
CA ASP A 49 0.48 4.73 -3.11
C ASP A 49 -0.65 3.68 -3.13
N PRO A 50 -0.65 2.69 -2.21
CA PRO A 50 -1.63 1.62 -2.15
C PRO A 50 -3.08 2.10 -1.99
N ARG A 51 -3.87 1.96 -3.04
CA ARG A 51 -5.29 2.39 -3.10
C ARG A 51 -6.17 1.31 -3.71
N THR A 52 -7.41 1.61 -4.04
CA THR A 52 -8.24 0.64 -4.78
C THR A 52 -7.65 0.41 -6.17
N CYS A 53 -7.90 -0.76 -6.77
CA CYS A 53 -7.36 -1.12 -8.08
C CYS A 53 -7.66 -0.11 -9.18
N TRP A 54 -8.80 0.59 -9.08
CA TRP A 54 -9.20 1.68 -9.97
C TRP A 54 -8.13 2.75 -10.14
N TYR A 55 -7.44 3.15 -9.07
CA TYR A 55 -6.40 4.18 -9.15
C TYR A 55 -5.23 3.75 -10.04
N GLY A 56 -4.80 2.49 -9.96
CA GLY A 56 -3.71 1.98 -10.80
C GLY A 56 -4.06 2.02 -12.29
N VAL A 57 -5.30 1.67 -12.64
CA VAL A 57 -5.79 1.71 -14.03
C VAL A 57 -5.87 3.15 -14.54
N HIS A 58 -6.44 4.06 -13.76
CA HIS A 58 -6.59 5.46 -14.17
C HIS A 58 -5.25 6.19 -14.27
N GLU A 59 -4.33 5.98 -13.32
CA GLU A 59 -2.99 6.56 -13.39
C GLU A 59 -2.23 6.10 -14.64
N ALA A 60 -2.30 4.81 -14.96
CA ALA A 60 -1.68 4.28 -16.17
C ALA A 60 -2.27 4.90 -17.44
N ALA A 61 -3.60 5.04 -17.50
CA ALA A 61 -4.28 5.65 -18.63
C ALA A 61 -3.88 7.14 -18.82
N SER A 62 -3.83 7.92 -17.74
CA SER A 62 -3.40 9.32 -17.79
C SER A 62 -1.97 9.46 -18.32
N ILE A 63 -1.02 8.68 -17.79
CA ILE A 63 0.37 8.70 -18.24
C ILE A 63 0.46 8.31 -19.72
N ALA A 64 -0.23 7.26 -20.14
CA ALA A 64 -0.21 6.79 -21.52
C ALA A 64 -0.82 7.80 -22.51
N LEU A 65 -1.79 8.60 -22.07
CA LEU A 65 -2.45 9.63 -22.88
C LEU A 65 -1.79 11.01 -22.77
N GLY A 66 -0.79 11.18 -21.90
CA GLY A 66 -0.15 12.48 -21.66
C GLY A 66 -1.07 13.51 -20.98
N LEU A 67 -2.02 13.03 -20.16
CA LEU A 67 -2.97 13.84 -19.37
C LEU A 67 -2.44 14.09 -17.96
#